data_AF-A0A0R2NQS3-F1
#
_entry.id   AF-A0A0R2NQS3-F1
#
_cell.length_a   1.000
_cell.length_b   1.000
_cell.length_c   1.000
_cell.angle_alpha   90.00
_cell.angle_beta   90.00
_cell.angle_gamma   90.00
#
_symmetry.space_group_name_H-M   'P 1'
#
loop_
_entity.id
_entity.type
_entity.pdbx_description
1 polymer ?
#
loop_
_entity_poly.entity_id
_entity_poly.type
_entity_poly.pdbx_seq_one_letter_code
_entity_poly.pdbx_strand_id
1 'polypeptide(L)'
;MQFSEEQVKKIVALRENMLRQIDKDQEGIEMLEKNILVLDEFLKGSSFTKASQLKTGIEPEIIKNVEESEQVEESIPIKRGSDGKIIANAYVTPDQVSIILDKQVMINADTPPFKSFFLDRIIGEMKKKDSVEAQNGKIQKESIIDYIINKNGADIREIIIKNYRQKERVTELINTVGWSLTRMLENISK
;
A
#
# COMPACT_ATOMS: atom_id res chain seq x y z
N MET A 1 -27.08 -22.36 -37.20
CA MET A 1 -26.80 -20.95 -37.52
C MET A 1 -25.43 -20.87 -38.17
N GLN A 2 -25.34 -20.37 -39.40
CA GLN A 2 -24.06 -20.02 -40.02
C GLN A 2 -23.74 -18.57 -39.63
N PHE A 3 -22.52 -18.34 -39.15
CA PHE A 3 -22.04 -16.98 -38.88
C PHE A 3 -21.86 -16.22 -40.18
N SER A 4 -22.21 -14.94 -40.20
CA SER A 4 -21.93 -14.05 -41.33
C SER A 4 -20.41 -13.87 -41.49
N GLU A 5 -19.92 -13.71 -42.72
CA GLU A 5 -18.49 -13.41 -42.98
C GLU A 5 -17.98 -12.23 -42.15
N GLU A 6 -18.82 -11.22 -41.93
CA GLU A 6 -18.46 -10.05 -41.11
C GLU A 6 -18.27 -10.43 -39.63
N GLN A 7 -19.07 -11.37 -39.11
CA GLN A 7 -18.92 -11.89 -37.75
C GLN A 7 -17.65 -12.72 -37.62
N VAL A 8 -17.35 -13.56 -38.61
CA VAL A 8 -16.10 -14.35 -38.64
C VAL A 8 -14.89 -13.40 -38.63
N LYS A 9 -14.92 -12.34 -39.45
CA LYS A 9 -13.83 -11.35 -39.51
C LYS A 9 -13.63 -10.61 -38.18
N LYS A 10 -14.72 -10.23 -37.49
CA LYS A 10 -14.64 -9.61 -36.15
C LYS A 10 -14.07 -10.55 -35.10
N ILE A 11 -14.43 -11.83 -35.12
CA ILE A 11 -13.90 -12.83 -34.19
C ILE A 11 -12.41 -13.07 -34.41
N VAL A 12 -11.96 -13.13 -35.67
CA VAL A 12 -10.53 -13.25 -35.99
C VAL A 12 -9.75 -12.03 -35.51
N ALA A 13 -10.26 -10.82 -35.74
CA ALA A 13 -9.62 -9.58 -35.26
C ALA A 13 -9.55 -9.52 -33.73
N LEU A 14 -10.60 -9.97 -33.03
CA LEU A 14 -10.62 -10.05 -31.57
C LEU A 14 -9.56 -11.05 -31.07
N ARG A 15 -9.45 -12.22 -31.69
CA ARG A 15 -8.43 -13.22 -31.36
C ARG A 15 -7.02 -12.66 -31.53
N GLU A 16 -6.75 -11.97 -32.65
CA GLU A 16 -5.44 -11.33 -32.87
C GLU A 16 -5.15 -10.24 -31.84
N ASN A 17 -6.14 -9.45 -31.46
CA ASN A 17 -5.97 -8.43 -30.43
C ASN A 17 -5.63 -9.06 -29.06
N MET A 18 -6.33 -10.14 -28.69
CA MET A 18 -6.07 -10.86 -27.44
C MET A 18 -4.67 -11.50 -27.43
N LEU A 19 -4.22 -12.08 -28.55
CA LEU A 19 -2.86 -12.62 -28.65
C LEU A 19 -1.80 -11.54 -28.47
N ARG A 20 -1.99 -10.35 -29.08
CA ARG A 20 -1.08 -9.22 -28.88
C ARG A 20 -1.03 -8.71 -27.44
N GLN A 21 -2.16 -8.74 -26.73
CA GLN A 21 -2.19 -8.39 -25.30
C GLN A 21 -1.40 -9.41 -24.47
N ILE A 22 -1.62 -10.71 -24.72
CA ILE A 22 -0.87 -11.78 -24.05
C ILE A 22 0.64 -11.61 -24.27
N ASP A 23 1.08 -11.38 -25.51
CA ASP A 23 2.50 -11.22 -25.82
C ASP A 23 3.10 -10.02 -25.07
N LYS A 24 2.39 -8.89 -25.04
CA LYS A 24 2.83 -7.67 -24.33
C LYS A 24 2.90 -7.89 -22.82
N ASP A 25 1.92 -8.57 -22.25
CA ASP A 25 1.88 -8.87 -20.82
C ASP A 25 3.01 -9.85 -20.44
N GLN A 26 3.30 -10.83 -21.29
CA GLN A 26 4.41 -11.76 -21.14
C GLN A 26 5.76 -11.03 -21.15
N GLU A 27 5.97 -10.10 -22.10
CA GLU A 27 7.16 -9.24 -22.14
C GLU A 27 7.31 -8.39 -20.87
N GLY A 28 6.19 -7.87 -20.36
CA GLY A 28 6.16 -7.12 -19.10
C GLY A 28 6.58 -7.97 -17.90
N ILE A 29 6.09 -9.20 -17.82
CA ILE A 29 6.47 -10.17 -16.77
C ILE A 29 7.97 -10.48 -16.85
N GLU A 30 8.49 -10.81 -18.03
CA GLU A 30 9.92 -11.09 -18.21
C GLU A 30 10.80 -9.92 -17.81
N MET A 31 10.38 -8.68 -18.10
CA MET A 31 11.12 -7.49 -17.71
C MET A 31 11.16 -7.32 -16.18
N LEU A 32 10.03 -7.53 -15.51
CA LEU A 32 9.95 -7.47 -14.05
C LEU A 32 10.81 -8.56 -13.38
N GLU A 33 10.77 -9.79 -13.88
CA GLU A 33 11.60 -10.89 -13.38
C GLU A 33 13.10 -10.59 -13.54
N LYS A 34 13.52 -10.04 -14.68
CA LYS A 34 14.91 -9.60 -14.90
C LYS A 34 15.32 -8.51 -13.92
N ASN A 35 14.44 -7.53 -13.67
CA ASN A 35 14.72 -6.46 -12.71
C ASN A 35 14.88 -7.02 -11.28
N ILE A 36 14.03 -7.97 -10.87
CA ILE A 36 14.15 -8.65 -9.58
C ILE A 36 15.50 -9.36 -9.46
N LEU A 37 15.92 -10.10 -10.49
CA LEU A 37 17.22 -10.77 -10.50
C LEU A 37 18.40 -9.80 -10.31
N VAL A 38 18.36 -8.64 -10.98
CA VAL A 38 19.38 -7.59 -10.83
C VAL A 38 19.39 -7.03 -9.40
N LEU A 39 18.21 -6.80 -8.81
CA LEU A 39 18.09 -6.34 -7.42
C LEU A 39 18.63 -7.38 -6.43
N ASP A 40 18.34 -8.67 -6.64
CA ASP A 40 18.86 -9.75 -5.82
C ASP A 40 20.38 -9.88 -5.90
N GLU A 41 20.96 -9.72 -7.09
CA GLU A 41 22.42 -9.71 -7.29
C GLU A 41 23.06 -8.52 -6.56
N PHE A 42 22.43 -7.35 -6.64
CA PHE A 42 22.87 -6.16 -5.91
C PHE A 42 22.83 -6.36 -4.39
N LEU A 43 21.75 -6.93 -3.85
CA LEU A 43 21.62 -7.23 -2.42
C LEU A 43 22.64 -8.28 -1.94
N LYS A 44 22.96 -9.27 -2.77
CA LYS A 44 24.03 -10.24 -2.48
C LYS A 44 25.40 -9.55 -2.44
N GLY A 45 25.64 -8.59 -3.33
CA GLY A 45 26.87 -7.80 -3.37
C GLY A 45 27.06 -6.87 -2.16
N SER A 46 25.97 -6.30 -1.64
CA SER A 46 26.01 -5.39 -0.47
C SER A 46 26.12 -6.12 0.88
N SER A 47 25.90 -7.43 0.93
CA SER A 47 25.81 -8.21 2.18
C SER A 47 27.07 -8.97 2.61
N PHE A 48 28.22 -8.81 1.94
CA PHE A 48 29.48 -9.50 2.32
C PHE A 48 30.49 -8.57 3.02
N THR A 49 30.27 -8.28 4.29
CA THR A 49 31.36 -7.86 5.18
C THR A 49 32.09 -9.12 5.68
N LYS A 50 33.38 -9.28 5.35
CA LYS A 50 34.20 -10.43 5.80
C LYS A 50 34.20 -10.56 7.32
N ALA A 51 33.80 -11.73 7.82
CA ALA A 51 33.73 -12.09 9.24
C ALA A 51 35.06 -11.94 10.02
N SER A 52 36.19 -11.71 9.34
CA SER A 52 37.51 -11.50 9.93
C SER A 52 37.70 -10.13 10.63
N GLN A 53 36.72 -9.22 10.59
CA GLN A 53 36.81 -7.90 11.23
C GLN A 53 36.06 -7.76 12.57
N LEU A 54 35.32 -8.79 13.00
CA LEU A 54 34.60 -8.75 14.27
C LEU A 54 35.52 -9.19 15.42
N LYS A 55 36.15 -8.21 16.09
CA LYS A 55 36.84 -8.42 17.35
C LYS A 55 35.83 -8.72 18.47
N THR A 56 36.14 -9.77 19.20
CA THR A 56 35.48 -10.38 20.36
C THR A 56 35.17 -9.40 21.49
N GLY A 57 33.96 -9.47 22.06
CA GLY A 57 33.61 -8.71 23.26
C GLY A 57 32.16 -8.85 23.75
N ILE A 58 31.80 -10.04 24.27
CA ILE A 58 30.83 -10.29 25.36
C ILE A 58 29.30 -10.12 25.06
N GLU A 59 28.66 -11.25 24.70
CA GLU A 59 27.35 -11.86 25.07
C GLU A 59 26.22 -11.08 25.84
N PRO A 60 24.94 -11.55 25.83
CA PRO A 60 24.08 -11.97 24.71
C PRO A 60 22.58 -11.63 24.92
N GLU A 61 21.89 -10.85 24.07
CA GLU A 61 20.43 -11.04 23.90
C GLU A 61 20.00 -10.76 22.46
N ILE A 62 19.78 -11.86 21.74
CA ILE A 62 18.76 -12.07 20.71
C ILE A 62 18.73 -11.02 19.58
N ILE A 63 19.76 -11.10 18.74
CA ILE A 63 19.74 -10.96 17.28
C ILE A 63 18.50 -10.25 16.70
N LYS A 64 18.58 -8.92 16.74
CA LYS A 64 18.01 -8.02 15.73
C LYS A 64 18.52 -8.44 14.35
N ASN A 65 17.72 -9.21 13.61
CA ASN A 65 17.88 -9.33 12.17
C ASN A 65 16.52 -9.02 11.56
N VAL A 66 16.33 -7.79 11.09
CA VAL A 66 15.98 -7.43 9.70
C VAL A 66 16.19 -5.91 9.60
N GLU A 67 17.45 -5.47 9.44
CA GLU A 67 17.74 -4.17 8.82
C GLU A 67 17.65 -4.44 7.30
N GLU A 68 16.54 -4.07 6.69
CA GLU A 68 16.33 -2.75 6.07
C GLU A 68 17.14 -2.64 4.78
N SER A 69 16.59 -3.25 3.72
CA SER A 69 16.88 -2.79 2.37
C SER A 69 16.31 -1.37 2.25
N GLU A 70 17.21 -0.40 2.21
CA GLU A 70 16.96 0.95 1.73
C GLU A 70 16.40 0.89 0.30
N GLN A 71 15.08 0.76 0.19
CA GLN A 71 14.35 1.33 -0.93
C GLN A 71 13.65 2.57 -0.37
N VAL A 72 14.34 3.70 -0.51
CA VAL A 72 13.75 5.03 -0.33
C VAL A 72 12.73 5.23 -1.45
N GLU A 73 11.56 4.65 -1.29
CA GLU A 73 10.37 5.50 -1.37
C GLU A 73 10.30 6.20 -0.01
N GLU A 74 10.27 7.52 0.01
CA GLU A 74 10.19 8.32 1.24
C GLU A 74 8.97 7.91 2.06
N SER A 75 9.10 6.89 2.90
CA SER A 75 8.02 6.44 3.75
C SER A 75 7.80 7.50 4.81
N ILE A 76 6.55 7.91 5.01
CA ILE A 76 6.18 8.91 6.01
C ILE A 76 5.88 8.16 7.31
N PRO A 77 6.74 8.26 8.34
CA PRO A 77 6.53 7.53 9.57
C PRO A 77 5.39 8.15 10.38
N ILE A 78 4.45 7.31 10.79
CA ILE A 78 3.34 7.67 11.68
C ILE A 78 3.75 7.29 13.10
N LYS A 79 3.90 8.31 13.94
CA LYS A 79 4.33 8.16 15.33
C LYS A 79 3.14 8.25 16.28
N ARG A 80 3.17 7.44 17.32
CA ARG A 80 2.25 7.53 18.45
C ARG A 80 2.55 8.79 19.26
N GLY A 81 1.53 9.62 19.46
CA GLY A 81 1.69 10.93 20.11
C GLY A 81 2.17 10.88 21.57
N SER A 82 1.96 9.77 22.27
CA SER A 82 2.31 9.65 23.70
C SER A 82 3.79 9.38 23.97
N ASP A 83 4.44 8.57 23.13
CA ASP A 83 5.80 8.07 23.37
C ASP A 83 6.73 8.23 22.15
N GLY A 84 6.24 8.78 21.03
CA GLY A 84 7.01 8.99 19.81
C GLY A 84 7.36 7.72 19.05
N LYS A 85 6.86 6.55 19.49
CA LYS A 85 7.13 5.27 18.84
C LYS A 85 6.44 5.21 17.48
N ILE A 86 7.14 4.72 16.47
CA ILE A 86 6.56 4.50 15.14
C ILE A 86 5.55 3.36 15.24
N ILE A 87 4.33 3.60 14.78
CA ILE A 87 3.22 2.65 14.81
C ILE A 87 2.78 2.22 13.42
N ALA A 88 3.10 3.00 12.39
CA ALA A 88 2.86 2.67 11.00
C ALA A 88 3.80 3.48 10.10
N ASN A 89 4.01 3.02 8.87
CA ASN A 89 4.68 3.76 7.81
C ASN A 89 3.72 3.93 6.64
N ALA A 90 3.63 5.15 6.10
CA ALA A 90 2.82 5.45 4.94
C ALA A 90 3.69 5.57 3.67
N TYR A 91 3.27 4.88 2.62
CA TYR A 91 3.89 4.86 1.29
C TYR A 91 2.93 5.53 0.32
N VAL A 92 3.40 6.59 -0.34
CA VAL A 92 2.56 7.42 -1.22
C VAL A 92 3.01 7.20 -2.66
N THR A 93 2.13 6.59 -3.44
CA THR A 93 2.27 6.48 -4.90
C THR A 93 1.33 7.49 -5.55
N PRO A 94 1.44 7.81 -6.84
CA PRO A 94 0.53 8.75 -7.52
C PRO A 94 -0.96 8.41 -7.38
N ASP A 95 -1.29 7.11 -7.30
CA ASP A 95 -2.67 6.62 -7.35
C ASP A 95 -3.20 6.14 -6.00
N GLN A 96 -2.32 5.80 -5.05
CA GLN A 96 -2.72 5.30 -3.74
C GLN A 96 -1.76 5.67 -2.60
N VAL A 97 -2.31 5.72 -1.39
CA VAL A 97 -1.59 5.79 -0.12
C VAL A 97 -1.74 4.46 0.59
N SER A 98 -0.62 3.81 0.90
CA SER A 98 -0.59 2.52 1.61
C SER A 98 0.00 2.75 2.99
N ILE A 99 -0.78 2.50 4.04
CA ILE A 99 -0.36 2.66 5.43
C ILE A 99 -0.17 1.28 6.03
N ILE A 100 1.07 0.91 6.31
CA ILE A 100 1.44 -0.40 6.85
C ILE A 100 1.73 -0.25 8.33
N LEU A 101 0.98 -0.97 9.17
CA LEU A 101 1.17 -0.95 10.62
C LEU A 101 2.40 -1.77 11.02
N ASP A 102 3.09 -1.31 12.06
CA ASP A 102 4.21 -2.04 12.63
C ASP A 102 3.75 -3.41 13.16
N LYS A 103 4.60 -4.43 13.05
CA LYS A 103 4.25 -5.81 13.45
C LYS A 103 3.87 -5.93 14.92
N GLN A 104 4.41 -5.07 15.77
CA GLN A 104 4.16 -5.02 17.21
C GLN A 104 2.86 -4.31 17.57
N VAL A 105 2.23 -3.63 16.60
CA VAL A 105 0.96 -2.93 16.75
C VAL A 105 -0.17 -3.88 16.39
N MET A 106 -0.92 -4.32 17.40
CA MET A 106 -2.07 -5.21 17.26
C MET A 106 -3.32 -4.42 17.63
N ILE A 107 -4.03 -3.91 16.62
CA ILE A 107 -5.22 -3.10 16.79
C ILE A 107 -6.34 -3.64 15.90
N ASN A 108 -7.50 -3.91 16.51
CA ASN A 108 -8.68 -4.37 15.79
C ASN A 108 -9.36 -3.22 15.02
N ALA A 109 -9.82 -3.49 13.80
CA ALA A 109 -10.56 -2.54 12.98
C ALA A 109 -11.89 -2.06 13.60
N ASP A 110 -12.46 -2.83 14.52
CA ASP A 110 -13.68 -2.50 15.25
C ASP A 110 -13.42 -1.64 16.49
N THR A 111 -12.15 -1.43 16.88
CA THR A 111 -11.80 -0.57 18.02
C THR A 111 -12.08 0.90 17.68
N PRO A 112 -12.91 1.62 18.47
CA PRO A 112 -13.15 3.04 18.24
C PRO A 112 -11.86 3.88 18.41
N PRO A 113 -11.69 4.98 17.65
CA PRO A 113 -12.67 5.63 16.77
C PRO A 113 -12.54 5.26 15.27
N PHE A 114 -11.81 4.21 14.91
CA PHE A 114 -11.39 3.97 13.51
C PHE A 114 -12.51 3.99 12.49
N LYS A 115 -13.53 3.16 12.69
CA LYS A 115 -14.64 3.06 11.75
C LYS A 115 -15.45 4.36 11.66
N SER A 116 -15.90 4.85 12.81
CA SER A 116 -16.80 6.02 12.88
C SER A 116 -16.12 7.34 12.51
N PHE A 117 -14.83 7.50 12.82
CA PHE A 117 -14.08 8.72 12.53
C PHE A 117 -13.31 8.63 11.23
N PHE A 118 -12.42 7.64 11.07
CA PHE A 118 -11.55 7.61 9.90
C PHE A 118 -12.30 7.18 8.64
N LEU A 119 -13.03 6.06 8.68
CA LEU A 119 -13.71 5.54 7.49
C LEU A 119 -14.98 6.34 7.17
N ASP A 120 -15.88 6.47 8.14
CA ASP A 120 -17.21 7.04 7.89
C ASP A 120 -17.18 8.57 7.78
N ARG A 121 -16.36 9.24 8.61
CA ARG A 121 -16.29 10.71 8.62
C ARG A 121 -15.22 11.24 7.67
N ILE A 122 -13.95 10.85 7.80
CA ILE A 122 -12.89 11.44 6.94
C ILE A 122 -13.03 10.95 5.49
N ILE A 123 -12.91 9.63 5.26
CA ILE A 123 -13.00 9.08 3.90
C ILE A 123 -14.42 9.24 3.35
N GLY A 124 -15.46 9.09 4.18
CA GLY A 124 -16.85 9.28 3.77
C GLY A 124 -17.16 10.69 3.28
N GLU A 125 -16.70 11.75 3.96
CA GLU A 125 -16.90 13.13 3.49
C GLU A 125 -16.14 13.41 2.18
N MET A 126 -14.94 12.87 2.05
CA MET A 126 -14.17 12.90 0.80
C MET A 126 -14.91 12.19 -0.35
N LYS A 127 -15.47 11.01 -0.09
CA LYS A 127 -16.22 10.19 -1.06
C LYS A 127 -17.51 10.88 -1.50
N LYS A 128 -18.21 11.56 -0.60
CA LYS A 128 -19.40 12.38 -0.94
C LYS A 128 -19.04 13.51 -1.90
N LYS A 129 -17.96 14.25 -1.61
CA LYS A 129 -17.49 15.33 -2.50
C LYS A 129 -17.13 14.80 -3.88
N ASP A 130 -16.33 13.73 -3.93
CA ASP A 130 -15.96 13.07 -5.19
C ASP A 130 -17.18 12.56 -5.96
N SER A 131 -18.18 11.98 -5.27
CA SER A 131 -19.42 11.53 -5.91
C SER A 131 -20.21 12.67 -6.55
N VAL A 132 -20.25 13.85 -5.93
CA VAL A 132 -20.90 15.03 -6.52
C VAL A 132 -20.11 15.54 -7.72
N GLU A 133 -18.78 15.56 -7.65
CA GLU A 133 -17.93 15.92 -8.79
C GLU A 133 -18.08 14.94 -9.95
N ALA A 134 -18.21 13.64 -9.67
CA ALA A 134 -18.41 12.60 -10.67
C ALA A 134 -19.78 12.73 -11.36
N GLN A 135 -20.84 13.03 -10.60
CA GLN A 135 -22.18 13.31 -11.16
C GLN A 135 -22.18 14.54 -12.07
N ASN A 136 -21.37 15.55 -11.73
CA ASN A 136 -21.20 16.76 -12.54
C ASN A 136 -20.22 16.57 -13.72
N GLY A 137 -19.68 15.36 -13.93
CA GLY A 137 -18.75 15.04 -15.01
C GLY A 137 -17.34 15.65 -14.85
N LYS A 138 -17.01 16.20 -13.68
CA LYS A 138 -15.67 16.77 -13.41
C LYS A 138 -14.62 15.68 -13.19
N ILE A 139 -15.04 14.52 -12.70
CA ILE A 139 -14.19 13.34 -12.53
C ILE A 139 -14.90 12.08 -13.02
N GLN A 140 -14.13 11.04 -13.33
CA GLN A 140 -14.66 9.72 -13.66
C GLN A 140 -15.16 9.02 -12.39
N LYS A 141 -16.12 8.10 -12.53
CA LYS A 141 -16.69 7.36 -11.38
C LYS A 141 -15.63 6.49 -10.70
N GLU A 142 -14.69 5.99 -11.49
CA GLU A 142 -13.56 5.16 -11.08
C GLU A 142 -12.49 5.97 -10.34
N SER A 143 -12.53 7.30 -10.44
CA SER A 143 -11.62 8.23 -9.75
C SER A 143 -12.15 8.72 -8.40
N ILE A 144 -13.29 8.18 -7.93
CA ILE A 144 -13.79 8.44 -6.58
C ILE A 144 -12.85 7.76 -5.57
N ILE A 145 -12.54 8.47 -4.48
CA ILE A 145 -11.73 7.90 -3.39
C ILE A 145 -12.36 6.60 -2.86
N ASP A 146 -11.49 5.61 -2.64
CA ASP A 146 -11.90 4.34 -2.07
C ASP A 146 -10.82 3.80 -1.14
N TYR A 147 -11.17 2.80 -0.33
CA TYR A 147 -10.24 2.22 0.64
C TYR A 147 -10.37 0.71 0.75
N ILE A 148 -9.26 0.06 1.11
CA ILE A 148 -9.17 -1.37 1.39
C ILE A 148 -8.44 -1.53 2.72
N ILE A 149 -8.97 -2.38 3.60
CA ILE A 149 -8.34 -2.69 4.89
C ILE A 149 -7.93 -4.16 4.85
N ASN A 150 -6.63 -4.38 4.84
CA ASN A 150 -6.03 -5.70 4.95
C ASN A 150 -5.85 -6.05 6.42
N LYS A 151 -6.47 -7.15 6.83
CA LYS A 151 -6.47 -7.63 8.21
C LYS A 151 -5.70 -8.94 8.30
N ASN A 152 -5.03 -9.16 9.42
CA ASN A 152 -4.56 -10.49 9.81
C ASN A 152 -5.38 -10.94 11.02
N GLY A 153 -6.38 -11.78 10.75
CA GLY A 153 -7.41 -12.11 11.73
C GLY A 153 -8.27 -10.87 12.05
N ALA A 154 -8.28 -10.47 13.32
CA ALA A 154 -9.04 -9.31 13.78
C ALA A 154 -8.26 -7.98 13.65
N ASP A 155 -6.94 -8.05 13.56
CA ASP A 155 -6.06 -6.88 13.61
C ASP A 155 -5.79 -6.29 12.23
N ILE A 156 -5.73 -4.96 12.17
CA ILE A 156 -5.35 -4.22 10.96
C ILE A 156 -3.85 -4.45 10.70
N ARG A 157 -3.50 -4.81 9.47
CA ARG A 157 -2.11 -4.84 8.99
C ARG A 157 -1.80 -3.70 8.05
N GLU A 158 -2.70 -3.43 7.13
CA GLU A 158 -2.50 -2.41 6.12
C GLU A 158 -3.81 -1.73 5.75
N ILE A 159 -3.72 -0.44 5.49
CA ILE A 159 -4.83 0.40 5.01
C ILE A 159 -4.39 1.01 3.70
N ILE A 160 -5.08 0.67 2.61
CA ILE A 160 -4.82 1.18 1.27
C ILE A 160 -5.93 2.17 0.92
N ILE A 161 -5.57 3.38 0.51
CA ILE A 161 -6.50 4.43 0.09
C ILE A 161 -6.19 4.78 -1.35
N LYS A 162 -7.14 4.55 -2.25
CA LYS A 162 -7.00 4.75 -3.69
C LYS A 162 -7.63 6.07 -4.11
N ASN A 163 -7.13 6.65 -5.20
CA ASN A 163 -7.67 7.83 -5.85
C ASN A 163 -7.74 9.07 -4.94
N TYR A 164 -6.68 9.35 -4.17
CA TYR A 164 -6.65 10.54 -3.32
C TYR A 164 -6.54 11.86 -4.14
N ARG A 165 -6.10 11.78 -5.40
CA ARG A 165 -5.98 12.87 -6.41
C ARG A 165 -5.01 14.00 -6.08
N GLN A 166 -5.08 14.57 -4.89
CA GLN A 166 -4.39 15.81 -4.50
C GLN A 166 -3.45 15.57 -3.31
N LYS A 167 -2.26 16.18 -3.31
CA LYS A 167 -1.27 16.01 -2.24
C LYS A 167 -1.77 16.48 -0.88
N GLU A 168 -2.61 17.52 -0.85
CA GLU A 168 -3.22 18.04 0.37
C GLU A 168 -4.09 16.98 1.06
N ARG A 169 -4.78 16.15 0.27
CA ARG A 169 -5.60 15.04 0.76
C ARG A 169 -4.74 13.93 1.35
N VAL A 170 -3.55 13.67 0.80
CA VAL A 170 -2.59 12.71 1.37
C VAL A 170 -2.21 13.12 2.79
N THR A 171 -1.82 14.38 2.98
CA THR A 171 -1.45 14.91 4.30
C THR A 171 -2.60 14.79 5.29
N GLU A 172 -3.83 15.11 4.87
CA GLU A 172 -5.03 14.94 5.70
C GLU A 172 -5.26 13.47 6.09
N LEU A 173 -5.15 12.54 5.14
CA LEU A 173 -5.32 11.10 5.39
C LEU A 173 -4.26 10.56 6.36
N ILE A 174 -2.99 10.92 6.18
CA ILE A 174 -1.90 10.49 7.07
C ILE A 174 -2.07 11.05 8.49
N ASN A 175 -2.44 12.32 8.62
CA ASN A 175 -2.65 12.93 9.93
C ASN A 175 -3.87 12.33 10.65
N THR A 176 -4.98 12.14 9.95
CA THR A 176 -6.22 11.62 10.53
C THR A 176 -6.14 10.13 10.87
N VAL A 177 -5.47 9.32 10.03
CA VAL A 177 -5.23 7.91 10.35
C VAL A 177 -4.28 7.78 11.54
N GLY A 178 -3.20 8.57 11.59
CA GLY A 178 -2.24 8.54 12.70
C GLY A 178 -2.88 8.91 14.03
N TRP A 179 -3.75 9.92 14.04
CA TRP A 179 -4.55 10.26 15.21
C TRP A 179 -5.48 9.12 15.62
N SER A 180 -6.18 8.50 14.65
CA SER A 180 -7.13 7.41 14.91
C SER A 180 -6.43 6.20 15.51
N LEU A 181 -5.32 5.75 14.91
CA LEU A 181 -4.52 4.62 15.38
C LEU A 181 -3.94 4.89 16.78
N THR A 182 -3.47 6.12 17.04
CA THR A 182 -3.00 6.52 18.37
C THR A 182 -4.11 6.40 19.41
N ARG A 183 -5.32 6.88 19.11
CA ARG A 183 -6.46 6.79 20.02
C ARG A 183 -6.91 5.35 20.28
N MET A 184 -6.88 4.49 19.25
CA MET A 184 -7.21 3.08 19.43
C MET A 184 -6.21 2.41 20.37
N LEU A 185 -4.91 2.69 20.23
CA LEU A 185 -3.89 2.16 21.13
C LEU A 185 -4.08 2.63 22.57
N GLU A 186 -4.40 3.90 22.77
CA GLU A 186 -4.71 4.44 24.10
C GLU A 186 -5.92 3.75 24.74
N ASN A 187 -6.96 3.44 23.95
CA ASN A 187 -8.16 2.74 24.42
C ASN A 187 -7.88 1.27 24.80
N ILE A 188 -6.94 0.61 24.14
CA ILE A 188 -6.54 -0.77 24.46
C ILE A 188 -5.60 -0.82 25.68
N SER A 189 -4.83 0.24 25.91
CA SER A 189 -3.92 0.34 27.06
C SER A 189 -4.58 0.75 28.39
N LYS A 190 -5.89 1.01 28.38
CA LYS A 190 -6.71 1.32 29.55
C LYS A 190 -7.42 0.07 30.07
#